data_AF-A0A7S1XA44-F1
#
_entry.id   AF-A0A7S1XA44-F1
#
_cell.length_a   1.000
_cell.length_b   1.000
_cell.length_c   1.000
_cell.angle_alpha   90.00
_cell.angle_beta   90.00
_cell.angle_gamma   90.00
#
_symmetry.space_group_name_H-M   'P 1'
#
loop_
_entity.id
_entity.type
_entity.pdbx_description
1 polymer ?
#
loop_
_entity_poly.entity_id
_entity_poly.type
_entity_poly.pdbx_seq_one_letter_code
_entity_poly.pdbx_strand_id
1 'polypeptide(L)'
;MREPWIWSRVTSSLKLKDEHISKVNSSEYKSNIVNFLESEEVSNLIFYFDGKDLLAVSKPPTKFKKTKCVYFTKLKPERISNDNIAELVTYGEFTDMPLEALNHLTQEVY
;
A
#
# COMPACT_ATOMS: atom_id res chain seq x y z
N MET A 1 -9.24 14.72 -1.66
CA MET A 1 -8.09 14.39 -2.54
C MET A 1 -7.62 12.98 -2.21
N ARG A 2 -7.60 12.07 -3.20
CA ARG A 2 -7.31 10.63 -3.06
C ARG A 2 -5.84 10.31 -2.79
N GLU A 3 -4.91 11.01 -3.45
CA GLU A 3 -3.46 10.79 -3.27
C GLU A 3 -2.98 11.15 -1.86
N PRO A 4 -3.36 12.31 -1.26
CA PRO A 4 -2.99 12.62 0.12
C PRO A 4 -3.52 11.61 1.15
N TRP A 5 -4.68 11.00 0.89
CA TRP A 5 -5.25 9.98 1.77
C TRP A 5 -4.35 8.74 1.84
N ILE A 6 -3.87 8.27 0.69
CA ILE A 6 -2.91 7.15 0.59
C ILE A 6 -1.60 7.56 1.28
N TRP A 7 -1.05 8.72 0.92
CA TRP A 7 0.24 9.16 1.44
C TRP A 7 0.23 9.36 2.95
N SER A 8 -0.84 9.89 3.53
CA SER A 8 -0.97 10.04 4.99
C SER A 8 -0.88 8.71 5.74
N ARG A 9 -1.42 7.63 5.17
CA ARG A 9 -1.32 6.29 5.77
C ARG A 9 0.08 5.70 5.59
N VAL A 10 0.64 5.82 4.39
CA VAL A 10 1.98 5.34 4.08
C VAL A 10 3.05 6.04 4.92
N THR A 11 2.97 7.36 5.11
CA THR A 11 3.90 8.12 5.97
C THR A 11 3.75 7.77 7.45
N SER A 12 2.52 7.61 7.94
CA SER A 12 2.25 7.21 9.33
C SER A 12 2.81 5.82 9.64
N SER A 13 2.66 4.88 8.69
CA SER A 13 3.07 3.49 8.86
C SER A 13 4.57 3.27 8.68
N LEU A 14 5.17 3.83 7.63
CA LEU A 14 6.58 3.61 7.25
C LEU A 14 7.54 4.70 7.75
N LYS A 15 7.04 5.73 8.47
CA LYS A 15 7.81 6.87 8.99
C LYS A 15 8.68 7.52 7.91
N LEU A 16 8.07 7.76 6.75
CA LEU A 16 8.76 8.27 5.56
C LEU A 16 9.07 9.76 5.68
N LYS A 17 10.18 10.17 5.06
CA LYS A 17 10.47 11.57 4.73
C LYS A 17 9.88 11.94 3.37
N ASP A 18 9.60 13.23 3.15
CA ASP A 18 9.04 13.75 1.90
C ASP A 18 9.87 13.38 0.65
N GLU A 19 11.19 13.26 0.79
CA GLU A 19 12.09 12.85 -0.30
C GLU A 19 11.71 11.49 -0.92
N HIS A 20 11.22 10.53 -0.10
CA HIS A 20 10.79 9.24 -0.60
C HIS A 20 9.47 9.32 -1.39
N ILE A 21 8.57 10.20 -0.96
CA ILE A 21 7.30 10.46 -1.64
C ILE A 21 7.55 11.10 -3.01
N SER A 22 8.42 12.11 -3.05
CA SER A 22 8.82 12.79 -4.28
C SER A 22 9.50 11.84 -5.27
N LYS A 23 10.31 10.89 -4.79
CA LYS A 23 10.91 9.84 -5.63
C LYS A 23 9.87 8.93 -6.25
N VAL A 24 8.91 8.43 -5.46
CA VAL A 24 7.83 7.57 -5.99
C VAL A 24 6.99 8.33 -7.01
N ASN A 25 6.63 9.58 -6.71
CA ASN A 25 5.85 10.43 -7.61
C ASN A 25 6.57 10.78 -8.93
N SER A 26 7.91 10.80 -8.92
CA SER A 26 8.73 11.07 -10.11
C SER A 26 9.10 9.79 -10.89
N SER A 27 8.71 8.62 -10.38
CA SER A 27 9.08 7.32 -10.94
C SER A 27 7.91 6.65 -11.67
N GLU A 28 8.20 5.53 -12.34
CA GLU A 28 7.20 4.65 -12.95
C GLU A 28 6.17 4.09 -11.94
N TYR A 29 6.49 4.08 -10.65
CA TYR A 29 5.59 3.63 -9.58
C TYR A 29 4.37 4.53 -9.42
N LYS A 30 4.42 5.80 -9.85
CA LYS A 30 3.24 6.67 -9.88
C LYS A 30 2.14 6.10 -10.77
N SER A 31 2.50 5.51 -11.91
CA SER A 31 1.54 4.87 -12.81
C SER A 31 0.82 3.70 -12.14
N ASN A 32 1.48 2.98 -11.22
CA ASN A 32 0.82 1.92 -10.45
C ASN A 32 -0.21 2.47 -9.44
N ILE A 33 0.07 3.62 -8.83
CA ILE A 33 -0.87 4.30 -7.94
C ILE A 33 -2.08 4.79 -8.74
N VAL A 34 -1.85 5.39 -9.91
CA VAL A 34 -2.93 5.84 -10.81
C VAL A 34 -3.75 4.64 -11.30
N ASN A 35 -3.09 3.56 -11.73
CA ASN A 35 -3.77 2.35 -12.16
C ASN A 35 -4.61 1.73 -11.04
N PHE A 36 -4.11 1.70 -9.80
CA PHE A 36 -4.93 1.29 -8.66
C PHE A 36 -6.16 2.19 -8.49
N LEU A 37 -6.03 3.50 -8.67
CA LEU A 37 -7.17 4.41 -8.51
C LEU A 37 -8.18 4.33 -9.67
N GLU A 38 -7.72 4.06 -10.89
CA GLU A 38 -8.52 4.18 -12.11
C GLU A 38 -8.99 2.87 -12.72
N SER A 39 -8.21 1.79 -12.57
CA SER A 39 -8.56 0.47 -13.10
C SER A 39 -9.42 -0.32 -12.12
N GLU A 40 -10.49 -0.92 -12.61
CA GLU A 40 -11.33 -1.86 -11.86
C GLU A 40 -10.62 -3.20 -11.63
N GLU A 41 -9.67 -3.55 -12.49
CA GLU A 41 -8.91 -4.81 -12.41
C GLU A 41 -7.83 -4.77 -11.32
N VAL A 42 -7.24 -3.59 -11.09
CA VAL A 42 -6.18 -3.43 -10.09
C VAL A 42 -6.80 -3.19 -8.72
N SER A 43 -6.96 -4.27 -7.97
CA SER A 43 -7.56 -4.24 -6.63
C SER A 43 -6.55 -4.07 -5.51
N ASN A 44 -5.24 -4.19 -5.76
CA ASN A 44 -4.21 -4.15 -4.73
C ASN A 44 -3.10 -3.15 -5.07
N LEU A 45 -2.60 -2.48 -4.04
CA LEU A 45 -1.45 -1.59 -4.09
C LEU A 45 -0.61 -1.79 -2.83
N ILE A 46 0.67 -2.09 -2.99
CA ILE A 46 1.59 -2.42 -1.91
C ILE A 46 2.78 -1.47 -1.96
N PHE A 47 3.08 -0.88 -0.82
CA PHE A 47 4.25 -0.04 -0.57
C PHE A 47 5.23 -0.77 0.32
N TYR A 48 6.47 -0.87 -0.13
CA TYR A 48 7.55 -1.47 0.66
C TYR A 48 8.90 -0.89 0.29
N PHE A 49 9.86 -1.04 1.20
CA PHE A 49 11.26 -0.70 0.93
C PHE A 49 12.03 -1.90 0.42
N ASP A 50 12.73 -1.73 -0.71
CA ASP A 50 13.68 -2.73 -1.20
C ASP A 50 15.11 -2.56 -0.61
N GLY A 51 15.20 -1.85 0.52
CA GLY A 51 16.44 -1.59 1.26
C GLY A 51 17.05 -0.21 1.00
N LYS A 52 16.61 0.51 -0.03
CA LYS A 52 17.03 1.90 -0.30
C LYS A 52 15.90 2.80 -0.74
N ASP A 53 15.10 2.33 -1.70
CA ASP A 53 14.02 3.10 -2.28
C ASP A 53 12.65 2.50 -1.91
N LEU A 54 11.66 3.38 -1.82
CA LEU A 54 10.26 3.03 -1.60
C LEU A 54 9.65 2.65 -2.95
N LEU A 55 9.05 1.47 -3.03
CA LEU A 55 8.43 0.95 -4.24
C LEU A 55 6.91 0.90 -4.05
N ALA A 56 6.16 1.21 -5.11
CA ALA A 56 4.70 1.01 -5.15
C ALA A 56 4.35 0.00 -6.25
N VAL A 57 3.83 -1.15 -5.86
CA VAL A 57 3.57 -2.28 -6.76
C VAL A 57 2.14 -2.78 -6.60
N SER A 58 1.54 -3.28 -7.67
CA SER A 58 0.19 -3.87 -7.63
C SER A 58 0.17 -5.35 -7.27
N LYS A 59 1.31 -6.03 -7.44
CA LYS A 59 1.51 -7.44 -7.12
C LYS A 59 2.54 -7.60 -6.01
N PRO A 60 2.33 -8.50 -5.05
CA PRO A 60 3.30 -8.76 -4.00
C PRO A 60 4.62 -9.27 -4.61
N PRO A 61 5.78 -8.78 -4.14
CA PRO A 61 7.07 -9.34 -4.53
C PRO A 61 7.20 -10.79 -4.06
N THR A 62 7.95 -11.60 -4.82
CA THR A 62 8.20 -13.02 -4.47
C THR A 62 9.04 -13.20 -3.21
N LYS A 63 9.78 -12.16 -2.81
CA LYS A 63 10.52 -12.11 -1.56
C LYS A 63 10.28 -10.77 -0.89
N PHE A 64 9.63 -10.79 0.26
CA PHE A 64 9.63 -9.64 1.16
C PHE A 64 10.99 -9.64 1.87
N LYS A 65 11.77 -8.58 1.68
CA LYS A 65 12.87 -8.29 2.62
C LYS A 65 12.24 -8.03 3.99
N LYS A 66 13.01 -8.13 5.08
CA LYS A 66 12.59 -7.90 6.48
C LYS A 66 12.16 -6.45 6.75
N THR A 67 11.21 -5.95 5.98
CA THR A 67 10.79 -4.57 5.93
C THR A 67 9.27 -4.52 6.04
N LYS A 68 8.83 -3.56 6.84
CA LYS A 68 7.42 -3.25 7.01
C LYS A 68 6.83 -2.88 5.65
N CYS A 69 5.70 -3.49 5.33
CA CYS A 69 4.95 -3.24 4.10
C CYS A 69 3.59 -2.63 4.47
N VAL A 70 3.10 -1.72 3.63
CA VAL A 70 1.75 -1.16 3.73
C VAL A 70 1.00 -1.57 2.48
N TYR A 71 -0.18 -2.15 2.63
CA TYR A 71 -1.02 -2.50 1.50
C TYR A 71 -2.35 -1.76 1.55
N PHE A 72 -2.90 -1.57 0.37
CA PHE A 72 -4.24 -1.06 0.12
C PHE A 72 -4.96 -2.06 -0.77
N THR A 73 -6.19 -2.38 -0.41
CA THR A 73 -7.04 -3.28 -1.16
C THR A 73 -8.40 -2.66 -1.36
N LYS A 74 -8.90 -2.71 -2.59
CA LYS A 74 -10.29 -2.33 -2.90
C LYS A 74 -11.23 -3.40 -2.38
N LEU A 75 -12.31 -2.98 -1.73
CA LEU A 75 -13.40 -3.86 -1.31
C LEU A 75 -14.33 -4.23 -2.47
N LYS A 76 -14.34 -3.42 -3.54
CA LYS A 76 -15.13 -3.62 -4.75
C LYS A 76 -14.31 -3.28 -6.00
N PRO A 77 -14.54 -3.97 -7.13
CA PRO A 77 -13.85 -3.71 -8.40
C PRO A 77 -14.44 -2.45 -9.06
N GLU A 78 -14.18 -1.28 -8.47
CA GLU A 78 -14.67 -0.01 -8.97
C GLU A 78 -13.58 1.07 -8.94
N ARG A 79 -13.82 2.16 -9.68
CA ARG A 79 -12.94 3.32 -9.69
C ARG A 79 -12.97 4.04 -8.33
N ILE A 80 -11.78 4.40 -7.85
CA ILE A 80 -11.64 5.13 -6.58
C ILE A 80 -11.62 6.63 -6.85
N SER A 81 -12.69 7.29 -6.39
CA SER A 81 -12.88 8.72 -6.38
C SER A 81 -12.43 9.33 -5.04
N ASN A 82 -12.51 10.66 -4.93
CA ASN A 82 -12.20 11.34 -3.67
C ASN A 82 -13.23 11.06 -2.57
N ASP A 83 -14.47 10.74 -2.97
CA ASP A 83 -15.61 10.62 -2.06
C ASP A 83 -15.75 9.19 -1.54
N ASN A 84 -15.34 8.18 -2.33
CA ASN A 84 -15.53 6.77 -2.01
C ASN A 84 -14.30 6.08 -1.42
N ILE A 85 -13.11 6.71 -1.45
CA ILE A 85 -11.85 6.08 -1.04
C ILE A 85 -11.87 5.58 0.41
N ALA A 86 -12.51 6.32 1.32
CA ALA A 86 -12.56 5.95 2.74
C ALA A 86 -13.46 4.73 3.00
N GLU A 87 -14.44 4.49 2.13
CA GLU A 87 -15.41 3.38 2.27
C GLU A 87 -14.98 2.14 1.50
N LEU A 88 -14.32 2.33 0.35
CA LEU A 88 -14.01 1.27 -0.59
C LEU A 88 -12.57 0.78 -0.55
N VAL A 89 -11.68 1.49 0.15
CA VAL A 89 -10.29 1.08 0.30
C VAL A 89 -10.01 0.73 1.74
N THR A 90 -9.67 -0.53 1.97
CA THR A 90 -9.05 -0.97 3.22
C THR A 90 -7.54 -0.90 3.10
N TYR A 91 -6.86 -0.68 4.21
CA TYR A 91 -5.41 -0.64 4.28
C TYR A 91 -4.92 -1.41 5.51
N GLY A 92 -3.72 -1.93 5.42
CA GLY A 92 -3.09 -2.65 6.53
C GLY A 92 -1.59 -2.69 6.39
N GLU A 93 -0.96 -3.30 7.39
CA GLU A 93 0.48 -3.44 7.49
C GLU A 93 0.81 -4.93 7.65
N PHE A 94 1.88 -5.39 7.01
CA PHE A 94 2.44 -6.71 7.28
C PHE A 94 3.96 -6.70 7.16
N THR A 95 4.60 -7.73 7.71
CA THR A 95 6.05 -7.92 7.71
C THR A 95 6.44 -9.09 6.81
N ASP A 96 7.73 -9.40 6.75
CA ASP A 96 8.30 -10.54 6.01
C ASP A 96 7.81 -11.92 6.49
N MET A 97 7.05 -11.96 7.59
CA MET A 97 6.48 -13.18 8.15
C MET A 97 4.95 -13.09 8.18
N PRO A 98 4.28 -13.02 7.01
CA PRO A 98 2.83 -12.79 6.94
C PRO A 98 2.03 -13.92 7.61
N LEU A 99 2.55 -15.15 7.59
CA LEU A 99 1.93 -16.29 8.29
C LEU A 99 2.04 -16.17 9.82
N GLU A 100 3.17 -15.68 10.33
CA GLU A 100 3.32 -15.44 11.77
C GLU A 100 2.46 -14.26 12.23
N ALA A 101 2.42 -13.18 11.44
CA ALA A 101 1.56 -12.04 11.70
C ALA A 101 0.07 -12.44 11.73
N LEU A 102 -0.35 -13.31 10.79
CA LEU A 102 -1.71 -13.84 10.79
C LEU A 102 -1.98 -14.72 12.01
N ASN A 103 -1.06 -15.60 12.37
CA ASN A 103 -1.19 -16.47 13.53
C ASN A 103 -1.32 -15.67 14.84
N HIS A 104 -0.48 -14.64 15.02
CA HIS A 104 -0.59 -13.71 16.13
C HIS A 104 -1.95 -13.01 16.17
N LEU A 105 -2.42 -12.49 15.03
CA LEU A 105 -3.71 -11.81 14.94
C LEU A 105 -4.88 -12.73 15.30
N THR A 106 -4.83 -14.00 14.90
CA THR A 106 -5.85 -14.98 15.27
C THR A 106 -5.81 -15.43 16.73
N GLN A 107 -4.66 -15.29 17.41
CA GLN A 107 -4.53 -15.67 18.82
C GLN A 107 -4.79 -14.51 19.77
N GLU A 108 -4.54 -13.27 19.35
CA GLU A 108 -4.61 -12.09 20.23
C GLU A 108 -5.89 -11.25 20.02
N VAL A 109 -6.54 -11.33 18.85
CA VAL A 109 -7.64 -10.41 18.49
C VAL A 109 -8.99 -11.10 18.33
N TYR A 110 -9.00 -12.42 18.09
CA TYR A 110 -10.22 -13.22 17.85
C TYR A 110 -10.37 -14.37 18.83
#